data_AF-A0A4V1ZKJ9-F1
#
_entry.id   AF-A0A4V1ZKJ9-F1
#
_cell.length_a   1.000
_cell.length_b   1.000
_cell.length_c   1.000
_cell.angle_alpha   90.00
_cell.angle_beta   90.00
_cell.angle_gamma   90.00
#
_symmetry.space_group_name_H-M   'P 1'
#
loop_
_entity.id
_entity.type
_entity.pdbx_description
1 polymer ?
#
loop_
_entity_poly.entity_id
_entity_poly.type
_entity_poly.pdbx_seq_one_letter_code
_entity_poly.pdbx_strand_id
1 'polypeptide(L)'
;MTVAEPRSDDELPNFNVRDFARRWKDVWEGDVEQLEHNGTQQKLLIENAPETWLRALVREVPATILWAFLNPKSKSDFNQLRIDGRQIALRGFQQTPSILRHATVQNRLVTWLDKHREVAHLFLLLWQQKNIEVVRALDEDVDETALIYVLKKYGALAPWLGAAYLGSERVFAEVERLLSHPETWAIEEEKSEPTTEEDGPVGEPEADSEAAQFWHERAAQLQRELDIRARELKLAREENTEISTLRERMRASQKELDKVRKEEKGRETAWQKKLELAQKAVLTQLDGLKKHDERETRRLHAAEKTRDELDSTVKVLRKQLRHVSQLLEEQQKKNAALEARLAKIEEEQAKLAAPIVEPPPKVAPVRKAATGPTKATKISPLDEIFRWMADGHEFRITAREAIRHLDKGDAEFAFRAQLALEGVAPADIAKKNAFLTRIREQDGYYVRVLTEPTQRALVDASNVVRSTKTRYGKGELRNLLNLKTELRRLGFFPIEMVADASLRHNVDDINAYNEMVNRGEVEVVTPGTEADEVLVRKFRSGGGYVITNDTKFHFKVSPALAPPSLSFRVSAGLVTVDDF
;
A
#
# COMPACT_ATOMS: atom_id res chain seq x y z
N MET A 1 -48.83 -7.23 14.94
CA MET A 1 -47.51 -6.58 14.85
C MET A 1 -47.26 -6.29 13.39
N THR A 2 -47.45 -5.03 12.99
CA THR A 2 -47.24 -4.53 11.64
C THR A 2 -45.74 -4.48 11.33
N VAL A 3 -45.36 -5.04 10.18
CA VAL A 3 -43.98 -5.09 9.69
C VAL A 3 -43.62 -3.71 9.16
N ALA A 4 -42.57 -3.10 9.74
CA ALA A 4 -42.03 -1.83 9.28
C ALA A 4 -41.15 -2.06 8.02
N GLU A 5 -41.36 -1.22 7.01
CA GLU A 5 -40.58 -1.19 5.76
C GLU A 5 -39.13 -0.73 5.99
N PRO A 6 -38.17 -1.18 5.15
CA PRO A 6 -36.76 -0.82 5.30
C PRO A 6 -36.51 0.62 4.86
N ARG A 7 -35.87 1.41 5.73
CA ARG A 7 -35.35 2.75 5.42
C ARG A 7 -34.16 2.63 4.46
N SER A 8 -34.11 3.50 3.45
CA SER A 8 -32.98 3.66 2.52
C SER A 8 -31.79 4.32 3.23
N ASP A 9 -30.61 3.71 3.13
CA ASP A 9 -29.37 4.12 3.80
C ASP A 9 -28.64 5.33 3.18
N ASP A 10 -29.30 6.15 2.34
CA ASP A 10 -28.67 7.31 1.66
C ASP A 10 -28.95 8.68 2.32
N GLU A 11 -29.67 8.73 3.45
CA GLU A 11 -29.85 9.98 4.20
C GLU A 11 -28.69 10.19 5.20
N LEU A 12 -27.63 10.86 4.73
CA LEU A 12 -26.62 11.45 5.60
C LEU A 12 -27.28 12.44 6.58
N PRO A 13 -26.74 12.62 7.80
CA PRO A 13 -27.22 13.65 8.71
C PRO A 13 -27.13 15.01 8.02
N ASN A 14 -28.28 15.69 7.91
CA ASN A 14 -28.41 17.02 7.32
C ASN A 14 -27.27 17.92 7.82
N PHE A 15 -26.40 18.33 6.89
CA PHE A 15 -25.41 19.37 7.12
C PHE A 15 -26.17 20.64 7.54
N ASN A 16 -26.20 20.92 8.85
CA ASN A 16 -26.92 22.06 9.38
C ASN A 16 -26.09 23.33 9.16
N VAL A 17 -26.32 23.96 8.02
CA VAL A 17 -25.67 25.20 7.57
C VAL A 17 -25.72 26.30 8.63
N ARG A 18 -26.79 26.36 9.44
CA ARG A 18 -26.97 27.35 10.51
C ARG A 18 -26.10 27.08 11.73
N ASP A 19 -25.93 25.81 12.12
CA ASP A 19 -25.05 25.45 13.24
C ASP A 19 -23.57 25.69 12.89
N PHE A 20 -23.23 25.50 11.62
CA PHE A 20 -21.92 25.80 11.06
C PHE A 20 -21.62 27.30 11.10
N ALA A 21 -22.52 28.16 10.61
CA ALA A 21 -22.33 29.60 10.61
C ALA A 21 -22.27 30.21 12.02
N ARG A 22 -23.07 29.70 12.97
CA ARG A 22 -23.04 30.13 14.37
C ARG A 22 -21.69 29.87 15.04
N ARG A 23 -21.15 28.66 14.92
CA ARG A 23 -19.83 28.30 15.48
C ARG A 23 -18.68 29.11 14.85
N TRP A 24 -18.88 29.61 13.62
CA TRP A 24 -17.91 30.39 12.88
C TRP A 24 -17.85 31.84 13.37
N LYS A 25 -19.01 32.45 13.60
CA LYS A 25 -19.13 33.79 14.18
C LYS A 25 -18.44 33.88 15.56
N ASP A 26 -18.61 32.85 16.39
CA ASP A 26 -18.00 32.77 17.73
C ASP A 26 -16.45 32.70 17.69
N VAL A 27 -15.85 32.13 16.65
CA VAL A 27 -14.39 32.05 16.46
C VAL A 27 -13.81 33.39 15.98
N TRP A 28 -14.59 34.16 15.22
CA TRP A 28 -14.17 35.40 14.60
C TRP A 28 -14.34 36.62 15.52
N GLU A 29 -15.32 36.61 16.43
CA GLU A 29 -15.55 37.70 17.40
C GLU A 29 -14.51 37.72 18.57
N GLY A 30 -13.55 36.79 18.60
CA GLY A 30 -12.45 36.78 19.57
C GLY A 30 -11.23 37.62 19.13
N ASP A 31 -10.95 38.71 19.87
CA ASP A 31 -9.78 39.63 19.80
C ASP A 31 -9.13 39.82 18.42
N VAL A 32 -9.85 40.57 17.55
CA VAL A 32 -9.48 40.93 16.17
C VAL A 32 -8.47 42.09 16.09
N GLU A 33 -8.18 42.80 17.19
CA GLU A 33 -7.37 44.03 17.18
C GLU A 33 -5.86 43.87 16.85
N GLN A 34 -5.34 42.68 16.56
CA GLN A 34 -3.89 42.46 16.34
C GLN A 34 -3.45 41.90 14.97
N LEU A 35 -4.33 41.80 13.96
CA LEU A 35 -4.02 40.98 12.77
C LEU A 35 -4.11 41.74 11.42
N GLU A 36 -3.10 42.55 11.11
CA GLU A 36 -3.00 43.34 9.85
C GLU A 36 -2.35 42.60 8.65
N HIS A 37 -2.29 41.26 8.61
CA HIS A 37 -1.75 40.53 7.43
C HIS A 37 -2.67 39.38 7.00
N ASN A 38 -3.11 39.40 5.73
CA ASN A 38 -4.01 38.41 5.11
C ASN A 38 -3.56 36.94 5.29
N GLY A 39 -2.24 36.70 5.36
CA GLY A 39 -1.71 35.35 5.61
C GLY A 39 -2.01 34.81 7.02
N THR A 40 -2.18 35.68 8.03
CA THR A 40 -2.45 35.28 9.41
C THR A 40 -3.92 34.94 9.61
N GLN A 41 -4.83 35.65 8.94
CA GLN A 41 -6.27 35.38 8.98
C GLN A 41 -6.63 34.05 8.31
N GLN A 42 -6.08 33.77 7.12
CA GLN A 42 -6.28 32.48 6.43
C GLN A 42 -5.77 31.29 7.25
N LYS A 43 -4.68 31.48 7.99
CA LYS A 43 -4.10 30.45 8.86
C LYS A 43 -5.03 30.17 10.06
N LEU A 44 -5.49 31.20 10.75
CA LEU A 44 -6.45 31.08 11.88
C LEU A 44 -7.78 30.46 11.45
N LEU A 45 -8.28 30.80 10.26
CA LEU A 45 -9.48 30.21 9.66
C LEU A 45 -9.35 28.68 9.49
N ILE A 46 -8.17 28.21 9.10
CA ILE A 46 -7.92 26.80 8.83
C ILE A 46 -7.60 26.01 10.09
N GLU A 47 -6.91 26.63 11.05
CA GLU A 47 -6.67 26.08 12.39
C GLU A 47 -7.99 25.79 13.12
N ASN A 48 -9.01 26.64 12.90
CA ASN A 48 -10.34 26.49 13.50
C ASN A 48 -11.41 25.91 12.56
N ALA A 49 -11.05 25.49 11.34
CA ALA A 49 -12.03 24.97 10.39
C ALA A 49 -12.72 23.71 10.92
N PRO A 50 -14.06 23.60 10.93
CA PRO A 50 -14.71 22.38 11.36
C PRO A 50 -14.44 21.22 10.37
N GLU A 51 -14.52 19.98 10.85
CA GLU A 51 -14.23 18.79 10.04
C GLU A 51 -15.07 18.71 8.74
N THR A 52 -16.30 19.21 8.77
CA THR A 52 -17.18 19.29 7.58
C THR A 52 -16.57 20.12 6.46
N TRP A 53 -15.79 21.15 6.79
CA TRP A 53 -15.07 21.98 5.83
C TRP A 53 -13.89 21.22 5.21
N LEU A 54 -13.14 20.46 6.01
CA LEU A 54 -12.07 19.60 5.49
C LEU A 54 -12.63 18.53 4.54
N ARG A 55 -13.82 17.96 4.85
CA ARG A 55 -14.53 17.02 3.97
C ARG A 55 -14.90 17.68 2.64
N ALA A 56 -15.47 18.89 2.70
CA ALA A 56 -15.78 19.69 1.53
C ALA A 56 -14.53 19.92 0.67
N LEU A 57 -13.45 20.42 1.29
CA LEU A 57 -12.20 20.71 0.60
C LEU A 57 -11.61 19.46 -0.09
N VAL A 58 -11.55 18.33 0.60
CA VAL A 58 -11.07 17.06 0.03
C VAL A 58 -11.93 16.58 -1.15
N ARG A 59 -13.24 16.81 -1.10
CA ARG A 59 -14.17 16.39 -2.14
C ARG A 59 -14.08 17.25 -3.40
N GLU A 60 -13.95 18.57 -3.23
CA GLU A 60 -13.99 19.54 -4.33
C GLU A 60 -12.63 19.70 -5.02
N VAL A 61 -11.51 19.40 -4.35
CA VAL A 61 -10.19 19.42 -5.00
C VAL A 61 -10.09 18.29 -6.04
N PRO A 62 -9.77 18.58 -7.32
CA PRO A 62 -9.61 17.55 -8.34
C PRO A 62 -8.60 16.49 -7.93
N ALA A 63 -8.99 15.22 -8.04
CA ALA A 63 -8.18 14.08 -7.62
C ALA A 63 -6.77 14.05 -8.24
N THR A 64 -6.58 14.57 -9.46
CA THR A 64 -5.26 14.69 -10.10
C THR A 64 -4.33 15.70 -9.43
N ILE A 65 -4.89 16.79 -8.92
CA ILE A 65 -4.15 17.84 -8.20
C ILE A 65 -3.83 17.35 -6.81
N LEU A 66 -4.83 16.76 -6.15
CA LEU A 66 -4.65 16.13 -4.85
C LEU A 66 -3.58 15.03 -4.92
N TRP A 67 -3.57 14.26 -6.01
CA TRP A 67 -2.54 13.27 -6.29
C TRP A 67 -1.14 13.87 -6.44
N ALA A 68 -1.02 14.91 -7.27
CA ALA A 68 0.25 15.62 -7.45
C ALA A 68 0.74 16.25 -6.13
N PHE A 69 -0.19 16.69 -5.29
CA PHE A 69 0.13 17.17 -3.96
C PHE A 69 0.64 16.02 -3.08
N LEU A 70 -0.07 14.91 -2.97
CA LEU A 70 0.34 13.80 -2.12
C LEU A 70 1.60 13.06 -2.66
N ASN A 71 2.01 13.30 -3.91
CA ASN A 71 3.14 12.66 -4.55
C ASN A 71 4.21 13.67 -5.03
N PRO A 72 4.92 14.35 -4.10
CA PRO A 72 5.95 15.32 -4.45
C PRO A 72 7.14 14.66 -5.16
N LYS A 73 7.73 15.36 -6.14
CA LYS A 73 8.90 14.89 -6.90
C LYS A 73 10.24 15.10 -6.18
N SER A 74 10.30 16.00 -5.18
CA SER A 74 11.53 16.31 -4.44
C SER A 74 11.48 15.77 -3.00
N LYS A 75 12.62 15.72 -2.30
CA LYS A 75 12.71 15.31 -0.89
C LYS A 75 13.01 16.53 -0.01
N SER A 76 11.98 17.24 0.43
CA SER A 76 12.07 18.24 1.51
C SER A 76 11.32 17.74 2.74
N ASP A 77 11.57 18.30 3.92
CA ASP A 77 10.84 17.92 5.16
C ASP A 77 9.33 18.07 5.02
N PHE A 78 8.89 19.10 4.29
CA PHE A 78 7.49 19.32 3.94
C PHE A 78 6.92 18.21 3.04
N ASN A 79 7.77 17.57 2.24
CA ASN A 79 7.37 16.42 1.43
C ASN A 79 7.24 15.14 2.25
N GLN A 80 7.88 15.04 3.42
CA GLN A 80 7.69 13.90 4.32
C GLN A 80 6.27 13.88 4.88
N LEU A 81 5.77 15.02 5.39
CA LEU A 81 4.35 15.15 5.81
C LEU A 81 3.38 14.76 4.69
N ARG A 82 3.64 15.18 3.45
CA ARG A 82 2.82 14.81 2.27
C ARG A 82 2.88 13.31 1.97
N ILE A 83 4.07 12.70 2.10
CA ILE A 83 4.26 11.26 1.94
C ILE A 83 3.50 10.49 3.03
N ASP A 84 3.52 10.97 4.28
CA ASP A 84 2.83 10.35 5.40
C ASP A 84 1.31 10.44 5.21
N GLY A 85 0.80 11.61 4.82
CA GLY A 85 -0.61 11.79 4.46
C GLY A 85 -1.05 10.88 3.31
N ARG A 86 -0.20 10.70 2.29
CA ARG A 86 -0.43 9.73 1.21
C ARG A 86 -0.50 8.30 1.75
N GLN A 87 0.47 7.90 2.56
CA GLN A 87 0.53 6.53 3.10
C GLN A 87 -0.67 6.23 3.99
N ILE A 88 -1.10 7.19 4.81
CA ILE A 88 -2.27 7.07 5.69
C ILE A 88 -3.55 6.98 4.86
N ALA A 89 -3.77 7.94 3.94
CA ALA A 89 -4.99 7.99 3.14
C ALA A 89 -5.13 6.75 2.24
N LEU A 90 -4.03 6.32 1.61
CA LEU A 90 -4.02 5.24 0.62
C LEU A 90 -3.73 3.85 1.20
N ARG A 91 -3.64 3.69 2.53
CA ARG A 91 -3.30 2.41 3.15
C ARG A 91 -4.25 1.29 2.72
N GLY A 92 -3.72 0.28 2.02
CA GLY A 92 -4.51 -0.86 1.52
C GLY A 92 -5.29 -0.59 0.23
N PHE A 93 -4.96 0.50 -0.47
CA PHE A 93 -5.56 0.85 -1.77
C PHE A 93 -4.47 0.98 -2.84
N GLN A 94 -4.82 0.73 -4.10
CA GLN A 94 -3.92 0.95 -5.23
C GLN A 94 -3.60 2.43 -5.36
N GLN A 95 -2.32 2.76 -5.51
CA GLN A 95 -1.82 4.13 -5.59
C GLN A 95 -2.09 4.77 -6.96
N THR A 96 -3.35 5.13 -7.21
CA THR A 96 -3.80 5.82 -8.43
C THR A 96 -4.57 7.10 -8.10
N PRO A 97 -4.60 8.12 -8.99
CA PRO A 97 -5.36 9.35 -8.73
C PRO A 97 -6.85 9.11 -8.49
N SER A 98 -7.46 8.14 -9.18
CA SER A 98 -8.90 7.84 -9.05
C SER A 98 -9.30 7.38 -7.66
N ILE A 99 -8.38 6.75 -6.92
CA ILE A 99 -8.68 6.17 -5.60
C ILE A 99 -8.97 7.24 -4.54
N LEU A 100 -8.52 8.48 -4.76
CA LEU A 100 -8.78 9.61 -3.87
C LEU A 100 -10.26 10.02 -3.83
N ARG A 101 -11.09 9.51 -4.76
CA ARG A 101 -12.55 9.70 -4.73
C ARG A 101 -13.26 8.67 -3.85
N HIS A 102 -12.58 7.62 -3.39
CA HIS A 102 -13.18 6.61 -2.55
C HIS A 102 -13.49 7.16 -1.16
N ALA A 103 -14.71 6.97 -0.65
CA ALA A 103 -15.17 7.56 0.61
C ALA A 103 -14.24 7.25 1.80
N THR A 104 -13.76 5.99 1.91
CA THR A 104 -12.79 5.61 2.96
C THR A 104 -11.47 6.37 2.87
N VAL A 105 -10.97 6.62 1.65
CA VAL A 105 -9.73 7.36 1.41
C VAL A 105 -9.94 8.84 1.75
N GLN A 106 -11.07 9.42 1.35
CA GLN A 106 -11.44 10.79 1.68
C GLN A 106 -11.57 10.99 3.20
N ASN A 107 -12.25 10.09 3.91
CA ASN A 107 -12.39 10.16 5.36
C ASN A 107 -11.03 10.11 6.07
N ARG A 108 -10.13 9.21 5.65
CA ARG A 108 -8.77 9.15 6.20
C ARG A 108 -7.97 10.40 5.92
N LEU A 109 -8.11 10.97 4.73
CA LEU A 109 -7.44 12.19 4.36
C LEU A 109 -7.95 13.38 5.18
N VAL A 110 -9.26 13.45 5.43
CA VAL A 110 -9.88 14.43 6.33
C VAL A 110 -9.34 14.29 7.75
N THR A 111 -9.33 13.07 8.31
CA THR A 111 -8.75 12.82 9.65
C THR A 111 -7.27 13.20 9.71
N TRP A 112 -6.54 13.02 8.61
CA TRP A 112 -5.14 13.43 8.54
C TRP A 112 -5.00 14.95 8.47
N LEU A 113 -5.78 15.65 7.63
CA LEU A 113 -5.79 17.11 7.56
C LEU A 113 -6.23 17.77 8.87
N ASP A 114 -7.13 17.14 9.60
CA ASP A 114 -7.60 17.61 10.91
C ASP A 114 -6.47 17.65 11.94
N LYS A 115 -5.55 16.67 11.88
CA LYS A 115 -4.33 16.59 12.70
C LYS A 115 -3.18 17.45 12.18
N HIS A 116 -3.22 17.84 10.91
CA HIS A 116 -2.16 18.57 10.20
C HIS A 116 -2.74 19.80 9.50
N ARG A 117 -3.27 20.73 10.29
CA ARG A 117 -3.99 21.94 9.82
C ARG A 117 -3.12 22.82 8.91
N GLU A 118 -1.82 22.84 9.14
CA GLU A 118 -0.84 23.52 8.29
C GLU A 118 -0.85 23.01 6.84
N VAL A 119 -1.23 21.74 6.62
CA VAL A 119 -1.34 21.15 5.29
C VAL A 119 -2.71 21.45 4.65
N ALA A 120 -3.77 21.57 5.45
CA ALA A 120 -5.08 21.98 4.96
C ALA A 120 -5.05 23.37 4.31
N HIS A 121 -4.17 24.26 4.80
CA HIS A 121 -3.95 25.56 4.16
C HIS A 121 -3.45 25.45 2.73
N LEU A 122 -2.51 24.54 2.47
CA LEU A 122 -2.03 24.31 1.12
C LEU A 122 -3.08 23.69 0.21
N PHE A 123 -3.98 22.87 0.75
CA PHE A 123 -5.11 22.35 -0.02
C PHE A 123 -6.05 23.48 -0.46
N LEU A 124 -6.29 24.46 0.41
CA LEU A 124 -7.07 25.65 0.06
C LEU A 124 -6.40 26.47 -1.04
N LEU A 125 -5.08 26.68 -0.96
CA LEU A 125 -4.31 27.35 -2.03
C LEU A 125 -4.37 26.60 -3.37
N LEU A 126 -4.29 25.28 -3.35
CA LEU A 126 -4.39 24.46 -4.56
C LEU A 126 -5.80 24.49 -5.16
N TRP A 127 -6.82 24.51 -4.31
CA TRP A 127 -8.20 24.70 -4.74
C TRP A 127 -8.36 26.08 -5.40
N GLN A 128 -7.81 27.14 -4.81
CA GLN A 128 -7.87 28.51 -5.31
C GLN A 128 -7.23 28.67 -6.69
N GLN A 129 -6.04 28.07 -6.93
CA GLN A 129 -5.38 28.16 -8.25
C GLN A 129 -6.24 27.66 -9.42
N LYS A 130 -7.17 26.73 -9.18
CA LYS A 130 -8.09 26.22 -10.21
C LYS A 130 -9.43 26.93 -10.25
N ASN A 131 -9.83 27.51 -9.13
CA ASN A 131 -11.09 28.22 -8.98
C ASN A 131 -10.85 29.73 -8.88
N ILE A 132 -9.84 30.24 -9.59
CA ILE A 132 -9.49 31.67 -9.56
C ILE A 132 -10.66 32.54 -10.04
N GLU A 133 -11.49 32.04 -10.94
CA GLU A 133 -12.72 32.70 -11.40
C GLU A 133 -13.74 32.85 -10.27
N VAL A 134 -13.86 31.83 -9.39
CA VAL A 134 -14.72 31.88 -8.21
C VAL A 134 -14.19 32.94 -7.24
N VAL A 135 -12.88 32.94 -6.96
CA VAL A 135 -12.28 33.92 -6.06
C VAL A 135 -12.39 35.34 -6.61
N ARG A 136 -12.18 35.56 -7.91
CA ARG A 136 -12.35 36.87 -8.57
C ARG A 136 -13.79 37.34 -8.57
N ALA A 137 -14.75 36.43 -8.73
CA ALA A 137 -16.17 36.75 -8.64
C ALA A 137 -16.62 37.07 -7.21
N LEU A 138 -15.80 36.75 -6.21
CA LEU A 138 -16.06 36.99 -4.79
C LEU A 138 -15.23 38.16 -4.20
N ASP A 139 -14.48 38.89 -5.03
CA ASP A 139 -13.64 40.02 -4.61
C ASP A 139 -14.48 41.21 -4.07
N GLU A 140 -13.89 42.14 -3.32
CA GLU A 140 -14.56 43.06 -2.36
C GLU A 140 -15.83 43.82 -2.84
N ASP A 141 -15.99 44.00 -4.16
CA ASP A 141 -17.15 44.62 -4.80
C ASP A 141 -18.22 43.62 -5.30
N VAL A 142 -18.38 42.48 -4.63
CA VAL A 142 -19.34 41.45 -5.09
C VAL A 142 -20.77 42.00 -5.15
N ASP A 143 -21.31 42.02 -6.37
CA ASP A 143 -22.73 42.09 -6.66
C ASP A 143 -23.38 40.71 -6.39
N GLU A 144 -24.55 40.72 -5.75
CA GLU A 144 -25.42 39.55 -5.54
C GLU A 144 -25.55 38.68 -6.80
N THR A 145 -25.63 39.30 -7.98
CA THR A 145 -25.71 38.64 -9.29
C THR A 145 -24.49 37.75 -9.58
N ALA A 146 -23.28 38.23 -9.25
CA ALA A 146 -22.05 37.47 -9.43
C ALA A 146 -22.01 36.27 -8.44
N LEU A 147 -22.46 36.48 -7.21
CA LEU A 147 -22.55 35.43 -6.19
C LEU A 147 -23.56 34.34 -6.60
N ILE A 148 -24.73 34.73 -7.13
CA ILE A 148 -25.75 33.84 -7.70
C ILE A 148 -25.19 33.06 -8.89
N TYR A 149 -24.46 33.73 -9.80
CA TYR A 149 -23.81 33.06 -10.93
C TYR A 149 -22.83 31.98 -10.46
N VAL A 150 -21.99 32.30 -9.47
CA VAL A 150 -21.04 31.34 -8.91
C VAL A 150 -21.77 30.19 -8.21
N LEU A 151 -22.81 30.47 -7.43
CA LEU A 151 -23.65 29.47 -6.77
C LEU A 151 -24.29 28.50 -7.79
N LYS A 152 -24.88 29.03 -8.88
CA LYS A 152 -25.48 28.22 -9.95
C LYS A 152 -24.43 27.38 -10.69
N LYS A 153 -23.27 27.96 -11.00
CA LYS A 153 -22.25 27.33 -11.85
C LYS A 153 -21.38 26.32 -11.11
N TYR A 154 -21.04 26.58 -9.85
CA TYR A 154 -20.07 25.80 -9.07
C TYR A 154 -20.67 25.16 -7.82
N GLY A 155 -21.95 25.41 -7.50
CA GLY A 155 -22.65 24.88 -6.33
C GLY A 155 -22.33 25.64 -5.03
N ALA A 156 -23.07 25.33 -3.97
CA ALA A 156 -23.00 26.02 -2.68
C ALA A 156 -21.62 26.05 -2.02
N LEU A 157 -20.79 25.03 -2.22
CA LEU A 157 -19.52 24.87 -1.52
C LEU A 157 -18.40 25.73 -2.07
N ALA A 158 -18.41 26.03 -3.38
CA ALA A 158 -17.35 26.82 -4.00
C ALA A 158 -17.34 28.28 -3.51
N PRO A 159 -18.48 28.99 -3.37
CA PRO A 159 -18.53 30.29 -2.72
C PRO A 159 -18.04 30.29 -1.27
N TRP A 160 -18.39 29.27 -0.48
CA TRP A 160 -17.90 29.14 0.91
C TRP A 160 -16.38 28.99 0.99
N LEU A 161 -15.79 28.17 0.12
CA LEU A 161 -14.34 28.01 0.04
C LEU A 161 -13.65 29.28 -0.47
N GLY A 162 -14.27 30.01 -1.40
CA GLY A 162 -13.79 31.31 -1.89
C GLY A 162 -13.87 32.41 -0.84
N ALA A 163 -14.97 32.50 -0.08
CA ALA A 163 -15.13 33.41 1.05
C ALA A 163 -14.09 33.12 2.15
N ALA A 164 -13.88 31.85 2.48
CA ALA A 164 -12.86 31.43 3.43
C ALA A 164 -11.43 31.77 2.99
N TYR A 165 -11.16 31.72 1.68
CA TYR A 165 -9.87 32.16 1.14
C TYR A 165 -9.71 33.68 1.24
N LEU A 166 -10.74 34.45 0.91
CA LEU A 166 -10.70 35.92 0.94
C LEU A 166 -10.68 36.49 2.35
N GLY A 167 -11.16 35.74 3.35
CA GLY A 167 -11.29 36.23 4.73
C GLY A 167 -12.31 37.37 4.88
N SER A 168 -13.20 37.56 3.90
CA SER A 168 -14.16 38.66 3.87
C SER A 168 -15.48 38.29 4.55
N GLU A 169 -15.73 38.89 5.71
CA GLU A 169 -16.97 38.71 6.49
C GLU A 169 -18.23 39.04 5.68
N ARG A 170 -18.16 40.09 4.86
CA ARG A 170 -19.27 40.50 3.99
C ARG A 170 -19.64 39.40 3.00
N VAL A 171 -18.65 38.80 2.34
CA VAL A 171 -18.88 37.72 1.38
C VAL A 171 -19.45 36.49 2.08
N PHE A 172 -18.97 36.17 3.28
CA PHE A 172 -19.52 35.10 4.10
C PHE A 172 -21.00 35.30 4.44
N ALA A 173 -21.34 36.49 4.95
CA ALA A 173 -22.73 36.83 5.30
C ALA A 173 -23.65 36.77 4.08
N GLU A 174 -23.17 37.18 2.90
CA GLU A 174 -23.95 37.18 1.67
C GLU A 174 -24.16 35.77 1.11
N VAL A 175 -23.12 34.92 1.13
CA VAL A 175 -23.24 33.50 0.78
C VAL A 175 -24.22 32.79 1.73
N GLU A 176 -24.16 33.07 3.04
CA GLU A 176 -25.09 32.50 4.02
C GLU A 176 -26.53 32.97 3.80
N ARG A 177 -26.72 34.26 3.49
CA ARG A 177 -28.04 34.85 3.20
C ARG A 177 -28.70 34.16 2.00
N LEU A 178 -27.96 34.00 0.91
CA LEU A 178 -28.47 33.35 -0.32
C LEU A 178 -28.75 31.86 -0.11
N LEU A 179 -27.91 31.14 0.63
CA LEU A 179 -28.14 29.72 0.92
C LEU A 179 -29.29 29.47 1.89
N SER A 180 -29.58 30.45 2.76
CA SER A 180 -30.72 30.38 3.67
C SER A 180 -32.06 30.63 2.98
N HIS A 181 -32.05 31.17 1.75
CA HIS A 181 -33.23 31.49 0.95
C HIS A 181 -33.06 30.93 -0.48
N PRO A 182 -33.06 29.61 -0.68
CA PRO A 182 -32.79 29.00 -1.98
C PRO A 182 -33.72 29.48 -3.10
N GLU A 183 -34.93 29.90 -2.76
CA GLU A 183 -35.90 30.52 -3.65
C GLU A 183 -35.41 31.79 -4.37
N THR A 184 -34.46 32.55 -3.81
CA THR A 184 -33.98 33.80 -4.43
C THR A 184 -33.06 33.56 -5.61
N TRP A 185 -32.37 32.42 -5.65
CA TRP A 185 -31.40 32.10 -6.70
C TRP A 185 -31.78 30.88 -7.54
N ALA A 186 -32.81 30.12 -7.16
CA ALA A 186 -33.31 28.98 -7.94
C ALA A 186 -34.20 29.36 -9.14
N ILE A 187 -34.48 30.65 -9.37
CA ILE A 187 -35.35 31.09 -10.47
C ILE A 187 -34.65 30.85 -11.82
N GLU A 188 -35.28 30.04 -12.68
CA GLU A 188 -34.89 29.82 -14.09
C GLU A 188 -35.19 31.08 -14.91
N GLU A 189 -34.21 31.58 -15.65
CA GLU A 189 -34.39 32.74 -16.54
C GLU A 189 -35.33 32.37 -17.69
N GLU A 190 -36.56 32.87 -17.64
CA GLU A 190 -37.48 32.91 -18.77
C GLU A 190 -36.96 33.96 -19.77
N LYS A 191 -36.42 33.50 -20.90
CA LYS A 191 -35.87 34.35 -21.96
C LYS A 191 -36.95 35.27 -22.55
N SER A 192 -36.92 36.56 -22.22
CA SER A 192 -37.69 37.59 -22.92
C SER A 192 -36.92 38.12 -24.13
N GLU A 193 -37.51 38.00 -25.33
CA GLU A 193 -36.98 38.56 -26.59
C GLU A 193 -37.13 40.09 -26.64
N PRO A 194 -36.19 40.83 -27.29
CA PRO A 194 -36.24 42.29 -27.35
C PRO A 194 -37.15 42.80 -28.48
N THR A 195 -38.08 43.68 -28.13
CA THR A 195 -38.93 44.43 -29.07
C THR A 195 -38.22 45.67 -29.62
N THR A 196 -38.15 45.77 -30.95
CA THR A 196 -37.73 46.93 -31.74
C THR A 196 -38.78 48.04 -31.76
N GLU A 197 -38.41 49.26 -31.36
CA GLU A 197 -39.20 50.50 -31.53
C GLU A 197 -38.88 51.18 -32.86
N GLU A 198 -39.92 51.67 -33.54
CA GLU A 198 -39.90 52.37 -34.84
C GLU A 198 -39.79 53.90 -34.67
N ASP A 199 -38.90 54.53 -35.43
CA ASP A 199 -38.74 55.99 -35.53
C ASP A 199 -39.78 56.62 -36.48
N GLY A 200 -40.43 57.69 -36.03
CA GLY A 200 -41.36 58.51 -36.83
C GLY A 200 -40.69 59.66 -37.60
N PRO A 201 -41.29 60.16 -38.71
CA PRO A 201 -40.67 61.14 -39.60
C PRO A 201 -40.90 62.60 -39.16
N VAL A 202 -39.87 63.43 -39.29
CA VAL A 202 -39.89 64.89 -39.03
C VAL A 202 -39.95 65.66 -40.35
N GLY A 203 -40.86 66.62 -40.44
CA GLY A 203 -41.18 67.41 -41.63
C GLY A 203 -40.18 68.51 -41.98
N GLU A 204 -40.21 68.88 -43.27
CA GLU A 204 -39.41 69.94 -43.90
C GLU A 204 -39.90 71.34 -43.52
N PRO A 205 -39.00 72.31 -43.24
CA PRO A 205 -39.33 73.72 -43.28
C PRO A 205 -38.59 74.47 -44.41
N GLU A 206 -39.26 75.54 -44.81
CA GLU A 206 -39.02 76.40 -45.96
C GLU A 206 -37.68 77.16 -45.93
N ALA A 207 -37.24 77.53 -47.14
CA ALA A 207 -35.93 78.06 -47.45
C ALA A 207 -35.77 79.53 -47.04
N ASP A 208 -35.12 79.75 -45.90
CA ASP A 208 -34.48 81.02 -45.55
C ASP A 208 -33.00 81.02 -45.98
N SER A 209 -32.48 82.19 -46.36
CA SER A 209 -31.11 82.41 -46.85
C SER A 209 -30.00 81.97 -45.87
N GLU A 210 -30.32 81.65 -44.62
CA GLU A 210 -29.41 81.03 -43.64
C GLU A 210 -29.21 79.53 -43.90
N ALA A 211 -30.21 78.86 -44.50
CA ALA A 211 -30.11 77.46 -44.90
C ALA A 211 -28.99 77.23 -45.93
N ALA A 212 -28.76 78.16 -46.85
CA ALA A 212 -27.68 78.04 -47.83
C ALA A 212 -26.28 78.06 -47.19
N GLN A 213 -26.06 78.90 -46.16
CA GLN A 213 -24.81 78.91 -45.40
C GLN A 213 -24.65 77.64 -44.55
N PHE A 214 -25.74 77.20 -43.91
CA PHE A 214 -25.79 75.93 -43.19
C PHE A 214 -25.44 74.74 -44.10
N TRP A 215 -26.01 74.67 -45.31
CA TRP A 215 -25.72 73.60 -46.27
C TRP A 215 -24.28 73.65 -46.79
N HIS A 216 -23.69 74.83 -46.96
CA HIS A 216 -22.27 74.95 -47.32
C HIS A 216 -21.33 74.50 -46.20
N GLU A 217 -21.60 74.88 -44.94
CA GLU A 217 -20.82 74.43 -43.79
C GLU A 217 -21.00 72.93 -43.55
N ARG A 218 -22.22 72.41 -43.72
CA ARG A 218 -22.53 70.98 -43.65
C ARG A 218 -21.84 70.19 -44.76
N ALA A 219 -21.80 70.70 -45.99
CA ALA A 219 -21.08 70.08 -47.10
C ALA A 219 -19.56 70.06 -46.84
N ALA A 220 -19.00 71.13 -46.28
CA ALA A 220 -17.59 71.18 -45.89
C ALA A 220 -17.27 70.20 -44.74
N GLN A 221 -18.19 70.06 -43.77
CA GLN A 221 -18.07 69.08 -42.69
C GLN A 221 -18.10 67.65 -43.23
N LEU A 222 -19.07 67.33 -44.10
CA LEU A 222 -19.18 66.02 -44.75
C LEU A 222 -17.93 65.70 -45.58
N GLN A 223 -17.35 66.68 -46.26
CA GLN A 223 -16.09 66.48 -46.99
C GLN A 223 -14.93 66.13 -46.04
N ARG A 224 -14.82 66.78 -44.88
CA ARG A 224 -13.81 66.43 -43.86
C ARG A 224 -14.05 65.03 -43.30
N GLU A 225 -15.30 64.64 -43.05
CA GLU A 225 -15.66 63.31 -42.59
C GLU A 225 -15.30 62.23 -43.62
N LEU A 226 -15.54 62.50 -44.91
CA LEU A 226 -15.13 61.61 -46.00
C LEU A 226 -13.61 61.47 -46.09
N ASP A 227 -12.86 62.57 -45.92
CA ASP A 227 -11.40 62.53 -45.92
C ASP A 227 -10.84 61.74 -44.72
N ILE A 228 -11.45 61.87 -43.54
CA ILE A 228 -11.10 61.07 -42.35
C ILE A 228 -11.37 59.59 -42.62
N ARG A 229 -12.57 59.24 -43.10
CA ARG A 229 -12.93 57.86 -43.46
C ARG A 229 -12.01 57.27 -44.53
N ALA A 230 -11.59 58.07 -45.51
CA ALA A 230 -10.65 57.64 -46.54
C ALA A 230 -9.27 57.30 -45.95
N ARG A 231 -8.80 58.05 -44.94
CA ARG A 231 -7.55 57.74 -44.22
C ARG A 231 -7.69 56.50 -43.35
N GLU A 232 -8.81 56.35 -42.64
CA GLU A 232 -9.11 55.15 -41.84
C GLU A 232 -9.16 53.89 -42.71
N LEU A 233 -9.81 53.95 -43.88
CA LEU A 233 -9.83 52.85 -44.84
C LEU A 233 -8.45 52.52 -45.39
N LYS A 234 -7.58 53.52 -45.56
CA LYS A 234 -6.19 53.28 -45.98
C LYS A 234 -5.40 52.58 -44.88
N LEU A 235 -5.50 53.04 -43.64
CA LEU A 235 -4.85 52.42 -42.48
C LEU A 235 -5.34 50.97 -42.29
N ALA A 236 -6.65 50.74 -42.37
CA ALA A 236 -7.24 49.41 -42.27
C ALA A 236 -6.77 48.47 -43.40
N ARG A 237 -6.48 48.99 -44.60
CA ARG A 237 -5.88 48.18 -45.68
C ARG A 237 -4.43 47.81 -45.37
N GLU A 238 -3.65 48.75 -44.85
CA GLU A 238 -2.26 48.51 -44.42
C GLU A 238 -2.21 47.46 -43.28
N GLU A 239 -3.04 47.60 -42.25
CA GLU A 239 -3.19 46.62 -41.17
C GLU A 239 -3.62 45.24 -41.70
N ASN A 240 -4.57 45.18 -42.63
CA ASN A 240 -4.98 43.92 -43.24
C ASN A 240 -3.85 43.25 -44.04
N THR A 241 -3.00 44.03 -44.72
CA THR A 241 -1.82 43.47 -45.38
C THR A 241 -0.82 42.91 -44.36
N GLU A 242 -0.56 43.61 -43.25
CA GLU A 242 0.32 43.12 -42.19
C GLU A 242 -0.21 41.82 -41.55
N ILE A 243 -1.50 41.79 -41.21
CA ILE A 243 -2.20 40.59 -40.70
C ILE A 243 -2.08 39.43 -41.69
N SER A 244 -2.19 39.69 -43.00
CA SER A 244 -2.04 38.64 -44.02
C SER A 244 -0.63 38.05 -44.04
N THR A 245 0.41 38.89 -43.98
CA THR A 245 1.81 38.42 -43.93
C THR A 245 2.13 37.66 -42.64
N LEU A 246 1.58 38.09 -41.50
CA LEU A 246 1.70 37.37 -40.24
C LEU A 246 1.02 35.99 -40.30
N ARG A 247 -0.17 35.89 -40.90
CA ARG A 247 -0.86 34.61 -41.11
C ARG A 247 -0.05 33.66 -42.00
N GLU A 248 0.61 34.17 -43.04
CA GLU A 248 1.50 33.36 -43.88
C GLU A 248 2.73 32.86 -43.13
N ARG A 249 3.38 33.72 -42.33
CA ARG A 249 4.50 33.31 -41.46
C ARG A 249 4.09 32.25 -40.44
N MET A 250 2.93 32.40 -39.81
CA MET A 250 2.40 31.39 -38.88
C MET A 250 2.13 30.06 -39.59
N ARG A 251 1.55 30.09 -40.81
CA ARG A 251 1.34 28.86 -41.61
C ARG A 251 2.66 28.20 -41.99
N ALA A 252 3.70 28.96 -42.33
CA ALA A 252 5.03 28.42 -42.63
C ALA A 252 5.67 27.79 -41.39
N SER A 253 5.62 28.47 -40.23
CA SER A 253 6.12 27.94 -38.96
C SER A 253 5.38 26.67 -38.54
N GLN A 254 4.06 26.61 -38.72
CA GLN A 254 3.26 25.42 -38.44
C GLN A 254 3.68 24.23 -39.30
N LYS A 255 3.97 24.44 -40.60
CA LYS A 255 4.47 23.39 -41.50
C LYS A 255 5.83 22.83 -41.05
N GLU A 256 6.74 23.68 -40.58
CA GLU A 256 8.03 23.23 -40.04
C GLU A 256 7.86 22.45 -38.73
N LEU A 257 6.98 22.90 -37.82
CA LEU A 257 6.66 22.14 -36.61
C LEU A 257 6.07 20.76 -36.92
N ASP A 258 5.19 20.67 -37.92
CA ASP A 258 4.61 19.39 -38.33
C ASP A 258 5.65 18.46 -38.97
N LYS A 259 6.65 19.02 -39.67
CA LYS A 259 7.79 18.26 -40.20
C LYS A 259 8.66 17.70 -39.08
N VAL A 260 9.04 18.53 -38.10
CA VAL A 260 9.81 18.09 -36.92
C VAL A 260 9.06 17.02 -36.14
N ARG A 261 7.75 17.19 -35.91
CA ARG A 261 6.91 16.19 -35.24
C ARG A 261 6.88 14.84 -35.98
N LYS A 262 6.87 14.85 -37.32
CA LYS A 262 6.94 13.61 -38.11
C LYS A 262 8.30 12.93 -37.96
N GLU A 263 9.39 13.70 -37.97
CA GLU A 263 10.74 13.17 -37.76
C GLU A 263 10.92 12.60 -36.33
N GLU A 264 10.39 13.27 -35.30
CA GLU A 264 10.41 12.80 -33.93
C GLU A 264 9.63 11.49 -33.76
N LYS A 265 8.42 11.39 -34.32
CA LYS A 265 7.65 10.12 -34.34
C LYS A 265 8.41 9.00 -35.06
N GLY A 266 9.13 9.32 -36.14
CA GLY A 266 9.99 8.37 -36.83
C GLY A 266 11.15 7.88 -35.96
N ARG A 267 11.78 8.77 -35.18
CA ARG A 267 12.84 8.39 -34.23
C ARG A 267 12.28 7.58 -33.06
N GLU A 268 11.13 7.96 -32.52
CA GLU A 268 10.48 7.27 -31.41
C GLU A 268 10.14 5.82 -31.79
N THR A 269 9.51 5.61 -32.96
CA THR A 269 9.19 4.26 -33.45
C THR A 269 10.45 3.42 -33.73
N ALA A 270 11.55 4.04 -34.21
CA ALA A 270 12.83 3.36 -34.37
C ALA A 270 13.46 2.96 -33.02
N TRP A 271 13.38 3.82 -32.01
CA TRP A 271 13.83 3.54 -30.65
C TRP A 271 13.01 2.44 -29.98
N GLN A 272 11.68 2.46 -30.13
CA GLN A 272 10.79 1.40 -29.63
C GLN A 272 11.14 0.03 -30.23
N LYS A 273 11.36 -0.05 -31.55
CA LYS A 273 11.82 -1.29 -32.21
C LYS A 273 13.17 -1.79 -31.68
N LYS A 274 14.12 -0.89 -31.42
CA LYS A 274 15.42 -1.25 -30.81
C LYS A 274 15.24 -1.78 -29.39
N LEU A 275 14.36 -1.16 -28.60
CA LEU A 275 14.06 -1.60 -27.24
C LEU A 275 13.41 -2.98 -27.23
N GLU A 276 12.44 -3.25 -28.12
CA GLU A 276 11.82 -4.57 -28.28
C GLU A 276 12.84 -5.66 -28.65
N LEU A 277 13.77 -5.36 -29.57
CA LEU A 277 14.84 -6.29 -29.94
C LEU A 277 15.78 -6.57 -28.77
N ALA A 278 16.16 -5.55 -28.01
CA ALA A 278 16.98 -5.70 -26.81
C ALA A 278 16.26 -6.55 -25.74
N GLN A 279 14.98 -6.31 -25.50
CA GLN A 279 14.16 -7.11 -24.58
C GLN A 279 14.09 -8.59 -25.00
N LYS A 280 13.87 -8.86 -26.28
CA LYS A 280 13.88 -10.23 -26.82
C LYS A 280 15.24 -10.92 -26.64
N ALA A 281 16.33 -10.19 -26.84
CA ALA A 281 17.68 -10.71 -26.63
C ALA A 281 17.93 -11.08 -25.15
N VAL A 282 17.53 -10.21 -24.21
CA VAL A 282 17.64 -10.47 -22.76
C VAL A 282 16.78 -11.67 -22.35
N LEU A 283 15.54 -11.78 -22.84
CA LEU A 283 14.68 -12.94 -22.56
C LEU A 283 15.29 -14.26 -23.06
N THR A 284 15.93 -14.23 -24.23
CA THR A 284 16.63 -15.40 -24.79
C THR A 284 17.82 -15.82 -23.93
N GLN A 285 18.60 -14.86 -23.44
CA GLN A 285 19.71 -15.13 -22.50
C GLN A 285 19.21 -15.70 -21.18
N LEU A 286 18.10 -15.18 -20.65
CA LEU A 286 17.49 -15.63 -19.41
C LEU A 286 16.95 -17.06 -19.52
N ASP A 287 16.35 -17.43 -20.66
CA ASP A 287 15.95 -18.83 -20.95
C ASP A 287 17.17 -19.77 -21.03
N GLY A 288 18.28 -19.30 -21.62
CA GLY A 288 19.54 -20.02 -21.63
C GLY A 288 20.10 -20.28 -20.23
N LEU A 289 20.08 -19.28 -19.35
CA LEU A 289 20.50 -19.41 -17.96
C LEU A 289 19.60 -20.33 -17.15
N LYS A 290 18.27 -20.26 -17.33
CA LYS A 290 17.32 -21.20 -16.71
C LYS A 290 17.59 -22.64 -17.08
N LYS A 291 17.80 -22.92 -18.38
CA LYS A 291 18.17 -24.27 -18.85
C LYS A 291 19.51 -24.74 -18.30
N HIS A 292 20.46 -23.83 -18.08
CA HIS A 292 21.73 -24.17 -17.42
C HIS A 292 21.52 -24.52 -15.95
N ASP A 293 20.76 -23.71 -15.22
CA ASP A 293 20.42 -23.95 -13.80
C ASP A 293 19.67 -25.27 -13.59
N GLU A 294 18.71 -25.59 -14.46
CA GLU A 294 18.01 -26.88 -14.46
C GLU A 294 18.97 -28.07 -14.66
N ARG A 295 20.00 -27.92 -15.52
CA ARG A 295 21.01 -28.96 -15.74
C ARG A 295 21.89 -29.13 -14.51
N GLU A 296 22.31 -28.04 -13.87
CA GLU A 296 23.11 -28.09 -12.64
C GLU A 296 22.32 -28.68 -11.48
N THR A 297 21.04 -28.35 -11.36
CA THR A 297 20.15 -28.94 -10.34
C THR A 297 20.01 -30.45 -10.53
N ARG A 298 19.86 -30.92 -11.77
CA ARG A 298 19.84 -32.36 -12.08
C ARG A 298 21.18 -33.04 -11.76
N ARG A 299 22.31 -32.37 -12.02
CA ARG A 299 23.66 -32.87 -11.66
C ARG A 299 23.82 -32.98 -10.15
N LEU A 300 23.38 -31.98 -9.41
CA LEU A 300 23.41 -31.97 -7.95
C LEU A 300 22.56 -33.11 -7.38
N HIS A 301 21.35 -33.31 -7.89
CA HIS A 301 20.48 -34.41 -7.43
C HIS A 301 21.06 -35.80 -7.76
N ALA A 302 21.72 -35.96 -8.90
CA ALA A 302 22.43 -37.20 -9.23
C ALA A 302 23.63 -37.44 -8.28
N ALA A 303 24.36 -36.39 -7.92
CA ALA A 303 25.45 -36.46 -6.94
C ALA A 303 24.95 -36.79 -5.53
N GLU A 304 23.82 -36.22 -5.09
CA GLU A 304 23.17 -36.55 -3.82
C GLU A 304 22.75 -38.02 -3.77
N LYS A 305 22.12 -38.53 -4.84
CA LYS A 305 21.76 -39.94 -4.93
C LYS A 305 22.99 -40.86 -4.81
N THR A 306 24.09 -40.48 -5.47
CA THR A 306 25.36 -41.22 -5.41
C THR A 306 25.94 -41.20 -3.99
N ARG A 307 25.85 -40.05 -3.30
CA ARG A 307 26.25 -39.92 -1.89
C ARG A 307 25.43 -40.83 -0.98
N ASP A 308 24.11 -40.88 -1.17
CA ASP A 308 23.24 -41.71 -0.35
C ASP A 308 23.48 -43.22 -0.59
N GLU A 309 23.78 -43.61 -1.84
CA GLU A 309 24.23 -44.97 -2.17
C GLU A 309 25.56 -45.29 -1.47
N LEU A 310 26.55 -44.39 -1.49
CA LEU A 310 27.81 -44.53 -0.77
C LEU A 310 27.60 -44.61 0.76
N ASP A 311 26.72 -43.79 1.34
CA ASP A 311 26.40 -43.86 2.77
C ASP A 311 25.76 -45.20 3.16
N SER A 312 24.94 -45.76 2.28
CA SER A 312 24.36 -47.10 2.48
C SER A 312 25.44 -48.19 2.47
N THR A 313 26.39 -48.14 1.53
CA THR A 313 27.51 -49.10 1.47
C THR A 313 28.44 -48.97 2.67
N VAL A 314 28.75 -47.74 3.12
CA VAL A 314 29.53 -47.50 4.35
C VAL A 314 28.82 -48.08 5.58
N LYS A 315 27.49 -47.96 5.68
CA LYS A 315 26.72 -48.58 6.77
C LYS A 315 26.83 -50.12 6.75
N VAL A 316 26.76 -50.74 5.58
CA VAL A 316 26.93 -52.19 5.42
C VAL A 316 28.36 -52.62 5.81
N LEU A 317 29.38 -51.94 5.31
CA LEU A 317 30.78 -52.21 5.65
C LEU A 317 31.03 -52.06 7.16
N ARG A 318 30.48 -51.04 7.81
CA ARG A 318 30.55 -50.88 9.29
C ARG A 318 29.87 -52.02 10.04
N LYS A 319 28.81 -52.62 9.49
CA LYS A 319 28.15 -53.80 10.09
C LYS A 319 29.04 -55.04 9.93
N GLN A 320 29.63 -55.24 8.75
CA GLN A 320 30.58 -56.33 8.51
C GLN A 320 31.82 -56.22 9.39
N LEU A 321 32.40 -55.03 9.53
CA LEU A 321 33.56 -54.78 10.40
C LEU A 321 33.24 -55.13 11.86
N ARG A 322 32.07 -54.73 12.37
CA ARG A 322 31.62 -55.11 13.73
C ARG A 322 31.51 -56.62 13.90
N HIS A 323 31.01 -57.33 12.89
CA HIS A 323 30.91 -58.79 12.94
C HIS A 323 32.29 -59.46 12.95
N VAL A 324 33.23 -58.99 12.12
CA VAL A 324 34.62 -59.48 12.11
C VAL A 324 35.30 -59.21 13.45
N SER A 325 35.11 -58.03 14.05
CA SER A 325 35.63 -57.73 15.38
C SER A 325 35.08 -58.68 16.46
N GLN A 326 33.78 -59.02 16.41
CA GLN A 326 33.19 -60.01 17.33
C GLN A 326 33.81 -61.40 17.16
N LEU A 327 34.00 -61.87 15.92
CA LEU A 327 34.65 -63.14 15.65
C LEU A 327 36.10 -63.16 16.13
N LEU A 328 36.84 -62.04 15.98
CA LEU A 328 38.20 -61.90 16.49
C LEU A 328 38.23 -62.00 18.02
N GLU A 329 37.31 -61.30 18.71
CA GLU A 329 37.19 -61.37 20.18
C GLU A 329 36.85 -62.80 20.66
N GLU A 330 35.98 -63.52 19.95
CA GLU A 330 35.67 -64.91 20.26
C GLU A 330 36.87 -65.83 20.08
N GLN A 331 37.67 -65.63 19.01
CA GLN A 331 38.91 -66.40 18.80
C GLN A 331 39.95 -66.09 19.87
N GLN A 332 40.12 -64.83 20.24
CA GLN A 332 41.01 -64.44 21.34
C GLN A 332 40.58 -65.10 22.67
N LYS A 333 39.27 -65.15 22.96
CA LYS A 333 38.76 -65.86 24.14
C LYS A 333 39.04 -67.36 24.09
N LYS A 334 38.90 -68.00 22.91
CA LYS A 334 39.23 -69.42 22.72
C LYS A 334 40.72 -69.67 22.92
N ASN A 335 41.58 -68.83 22.35
CA ASN A 335 43.02 -68.92 22.51
C ASN A 335 43.44 -68.75 23.98
N ALA A 336 42.90 -67.74 24.68
CA ALA A 336 43.16 -67.55 26.10
C ALA A 336 42.68 -68.74 26.95
N ALA A 337 41.55 -69.37 26.59
CA ALA A 337 41.08 -70.57 27.27
C ALA A 337 41.98 -71.79 27.02
N LEU A 338 42.56 -71.92 25.82
CA LEU A 338 43.55 -72.95 25.50
C LEU A 338 44.87 -72.71 26.24
N GLU A 339 45.37 -71.48 26.26
CA GLU A 339 46.55 -71.08 27.02
C GLU A 339 46.37 -71.36 28.52
N ALA A 340 45.20 -71.03 29.09
CA ALA A 340 44.89 -71.34 30.49
C ALA A 340 44.85 -72.87 30.76
N ARG A 341 44.37 -73.66 29.80
CA ARG A 341 44.41 -75.14 29.90
C ARG A 341 45.85 -75.66 29.83
N LEU A 342 46.67 -75.13 28.93
CA LEU A 342 48.09 -75.49 28.83
C LEU A 342 48.83 -75.14 30.13
N ALA A 343 48.66 -73.93 30.65
CA ALA A 343 49.24 -73.51 31.92
C ALA A 343 48.80 -74.41 33.09
N LYS A 344 47.54 -74.87 33.10
CA LYS A 344 47.05 -75.80 34.12
C LYS A 344 47.69 -77.19 33.99
N ILE A 345 47.89 -77.69 32.78
CA ILE A 345 48.62 -78.94 32.52
C ILE A 345 50.08 -78.80 32.98
N GLU A 346 50.74 -77.69 32.66
CA GLU A 346 52.09 -77.38 33.12
C GLU A 346 52.16 -77.28 34.65
N GLU A 347 51.18 -76.66 35.30
CA GLU A 347 51.07 -76.58 36.76
C GLU A 347 50.84 -77.96 37.39
N GLU A 348 49.99 -78.80 36.80
CA GLU A 348 49.77 -80.19 37.24
C GLU A 348 51.04 -81.05 37.07
N GLN A 349 51.78 -80.87 35.97
CA GLN A 349 53.10 -81.49 35.77
C GLN A 349 54.14 -80.96 36.77
N ALA A 350 54.13 -79.65 37.08
CA ALA A 350 55.01 -79.06 38.08
C ALA A 350 54.66 -79.51 39.50
N LYS A 351 53.37 -79.70 39.83
CA LYS A 351 52.90 -80.26 41.11
C LYS A 351 53.28 -81.73 41.28
N LEU A 352 53.35 -82.49 40.19
CA LEU A 352 53.93 -83.84 40.19
C LEU A 352 55.46 -83.84 40.41
N ALA A 353 56.14 -82.70 40.23
CA ALA A 353 57.59 -82.56 40.29
C ALA A 353 58.14 -81.77 41.49
N ALA A 354 57.30 -81.10 42.30
CA ALA A 354 57.75 -80.14 43.31
C ALA A 354 57.41 -80.53 44.76
N PRO A 355 58.37 -80.45 45.72
CA PRO A 355 58.12 -80.63 47.15
C PRO A 355 57.32 -79.47 47.75
N ILE A 356 56.45 -79.83 48.70
CA ILE A 356 55.44 -79.00 49.37
C ILE A 356 56.07 -77.78 50.07
N VAL A 357 55.70 -76.56 49.66
CA VAL A 357 55.93 -75.30 50.39
C VAL A 357 54.65 -74.44 50.34
N GLU A 358 54.19 -73.97 51.51
CA GLU A 358 52.95 -73.21 51.74
C GLU A 358 52.96 -71.76 51.18
N PRO A 359 51.81 -71.22 50.74
CA PRO A 359 51.67 -69.79 50.43
C PRO A 359 50.68 -69.01 51.35
N PRO A 360 50.80 -67.65 51.41
CA PRO A 360 50.16 -66.76 52.39
C PRO A 360 48.90 -66.01 51.83
N PRO A 361 48.22 -65.10 52.59
CA PRO A 361 46.77 -64.89 52.53
C PRO A 361 46.26 -63.75 51.61
N LYS A 362 44.96 -63.87 51.27
CA LYS A 362 44.14 -63.03 50.36
C LYS A 362 43.81 -61.63 50.93
N VAL A 363 43.86 -60.60 50.07
CA VAL A 363 43.33 -59.25 50.31
C VAL A 363 42.21 -58.92 49.32
N ALA A 364 41.13 -58.29 49.81
CA ALA A 364 39.87 -57.98 49.11
C ALA A 364 39.93 -56.68 48.26
N PRO A 365 39.09 -56.54 47.20
CA PRO A 365 39.09 -55.35 46.36
C PRO A 365 38.06 -54.29 46.78
N VAL A 366 38.51 -53.03 46.76
CA VAL A 366 37.77 -51.80 47.05
C VAL A 366 36.97 -51.33 45.82
N ARG A 367 35.68 -51.01 46.02
CA ARG A 367 34.78 -50.38 45.02
C ARG A 367 35.10 -48.89 44.85
N LYS A 368 35.34 -48.43 43.61
CA LYS A 368 35.43 -47.01 43.24
C LYS A 368 34.07 -46.45 42.80
N ALA A 369 33.67 -45.31 43.36
CA ALA A 369 32.54 -44.51 42.95
C ALA A 369 32.87 -43.69 41.69
N ALA A 370 31.96 -43.68 40.71
CA ALA A 370 32.09 -42.94 39.46
C ALA A 370 31.34 -41.59 39.56
N THR A 371 32.07 -40.50 39.73
CA THR A 371 31.59 -39.12 39.52
C THR A 371 31.87 -38.72 38.08
N GLY A 372 30.87 -38.86 37.21
CA GLY A 372 30.94 -38.36 35.83
C GLY A 372 30.63 -36.86 35.77
N PRO A 373 31.39 -36.05 35.00
CA PRO A 373 31.10 -34.63 34.83
C PRO A 373 29.82 -34.43 34.00
N THR A 374 28.83 -33.74 34.56
CA THR A 374 27.66 -33.23 33.84
C THR A 374 28.12 -32.25 32.77
N LYS A 375 28.09 -32.69 31.50
CA LYS A 375 28.30 -31.82 30.34
C LYS A 375 27.26 -30.70 30.35
N ALA A 376 27.70 -29.48 30.60
CA ALA A 376 26.88 -28.28 30.41
C ALA A 376 26.33 -28.28 28.98
N THR A 377 25.01 -28.42 28.84
CA THR A 377 24.33 -28.40 27.55
C THR A 377 24.46 -26.98 27.01
N LYS A 378 25.10 -26.82 25.84
CA LYS A 378 25.20 -25.51 25.19
C LYS A 378 23.78 -25.04 24.86
N ILE A 379 23.31 -24.02 25.56
CA ILE A 379 22.01 -23.38 25.30
C ILE A 379 22.07 -22.78 23.89
N SER A 380 21.04 -23.01 23.09
CA SER A 380 20.97 -22.45 21.74
C SER A 380 20.92 -20.92 21.84
N PRO A 381 21.62 -20.18 20.95
CA PRO A 381 21.51 -18.73 20.85
C PRO A 381 20.07 -18.21 20.70
N LEU A 382 19.13 -19.02 20.21
CA LEU A 382 17.72 -18.66 20.08
C LEU A 382 16.90 -18.77 21.37
N ASP A 383 17.42 -19.51 22.35
CA ASP A 383 16.80 -19.76 23.66
C ASP A 383 17.34 -18.78 24.74
N GLU A 384 18.19 -17.84 24.34
CA GLU A 384 18.60 -16.71 25.17
C GLU A 384 17.38 -15.82 25.48
N ILE A 385 17.18 -15.53 26.76
CA ILE A 385 16.06 -14.72 27.24
C ILE A 385 16.47 -13.26 27.19
N PHE A 386 15.84 -12.49 26.32
CA PHE A 386 16.01 -11.04 26.27
C PHE A 386 15.05 -10.38 27.24
N ARG A 387 15.56 -9.37 27.97
CA ARG A 387 14.83 -8.58 28.95
C ARG A 387 15.19 -7.11 28.77
N TRP A 388 14.18 -6.27 28.59
CA TRP A 388 14.35 -4.82 28.54
C TRP A 388 13.11 -4.12 29.09
N MET A 389 13.27 -2.86 29.51
CA MET A 389 12.15 -2.04 29.95
C MET A 389 11.56 -1.29 28.75
N ALA A 390 10.23 -1.38 28.59
CA ALA A 390 9.47 -0.60 27.62
C ALA A 390 8.24 -0.01 28.33
N ASP A 391 8.07 1.31 28.27
CA ASP A 391 6.97 2.05 28.92
C ASP A 391 6.75 1.69 30.40
N GLY A 392 7.83 1.43 31.14
CA GLY A 392 7.77 1.06 32.57
C GLY A 392 7.43 -0.40 32.84
N HIS A 393 7.25 -1.23 31.81
CA HIS A 393 7.02 -2.66 31.93
C HIS A 393 8.23 -3.49 31.46
N GLU A 394 8.50 -4.60 32.15
CA GLU A 394 9.54 -5.55 31.71
C GLU A 394 8.99 -6.39 30.55
N PHE A 395 9.63 -6.29 29.38
CA PHE A 395 9.35 -7.16 28.25
C PHE A 395 10.36 -8.32 28.25
N ARG A 396 9.86 -9.55 28.32
CA ARG A 396 10.68 -10.77 28.41
C ARG A 396 10.30 -11.76 27.33
N ILE A 397 11.22 -12.08 26.43
CA ILE A 397 10.99 -13.04 25.35
C ILE A 397 12.28 -13.68 24.84
N THR A 398 12.18 -14.88 24.27
CA THR A 398 13.28 -15.51 23.49
C THR A 398 13.08 -15.27 21.99
N ALA A 399 14.17 -15.26 21.21
CA ALA A 399 14.05 -15.15 19.75
C ALA A 399 13.20 -16.28 19.15
N ARG A 400 13.33 -17.50 19.68
CA ARG A 400 12.51 -18.65 19.25
C ARG A 400 11.02 -18.45 19.50
N GLU A 401 10.66 -17.94 20.67
CA GLU A 401 9.26 -17.68 21.04
C GLU A 401 8.66 -16.59 20.15
N ALA A 402 9.38 -15.50 19.93
CA ALA A 402 8.95 -14.44 19.02
C ALA A 402 8.68 -14.99 17.60
N ILE A 403 9.61 -15.78 17.04
CA ILE A 403 9.44 -16.41 15.73
C ILE A 403 8.19 -17.31 15.70
N ARG A 404 7.95 -18.12 16.74
CA ARG A 404 6.75 -18.96 16.81
C ARG A 404 5.45 -18.15 16.81
N HIS A 405 5.40 -17.02 17.50
CA HIS A 405 4.22 -16.14 17.46
C HIS A 405 4.04 -15.53 16.07
N LEU A 406 5.13 -15.09 15.42
CA LEU A 406 5.09 -14.54 14.07
C LEU A 406 4.72 -15.58 13.00
N ASP A 407 5.16 -16.84 13.17
CA ASP A 407 4.80 -17.95 12.29
C ASP A 407 3.29 -18.27 12.35
N LYS A 408 2.68 -18.11 13.52
CA LYS A 408 1.23 -18.25 13.74
C LYS A 408 0.41 -17.07 13.22
N GLY A 409 1.06 -15.98 12.81
CA GLY A 409 0.36 -14.74 12.47
C GLY A 409 -0.27 -14.04 13.68
N ASP A 410 0.33 -14.15 14.87
CA ASP A 410 -0.15 -13.49 16.09
C ASP A 410 0.06 -11.97 16.00
N ALA A 411 -0.94 -11.27 15.47
CA ALA A 411 -0.91 -9.83 15.25
C ALA A 411 -0.85 -9.02 16.56
N GLU A 412 -1.49 -9.53 17.63
CA GLU A 412 -1.46 -8.87 18.94
C GLU A 412 -0.06 -8.94 19.55
N PHE A 413 0.59 -10.10 19.47
CA PHE A 413 1.99 -10.24 19.87
C PHE A 413 2.89 -9.28 19.07
N ALA A 414 2.79 -9.29 17.74
CA ALA A 414 3.64 -8.46 16.90
C ALA A 414 3.48 -6.97 17.22
N PHE A 415 2.25 -6.50 17.41
CA PHE A 415 1.97 -5.11 17.79
C PHE A 415 2.58 -4.77 19.16
N ARG A 416 2.39 -5.61 20.17
CA ARG A 416 3.02 -5.41 21.50
C ARG A 416 4.54 -5.43 21.43
N ALA A 417 5.12 -6.30 20.62
CA ALA A 417 6.56 -6.38 20.43
C ALA A 417 7.11 -5.15 19.69
N GLN A 418 6.40 -4.63 18.68
CA GLN A 418 6.74 -3.37 18.00
C GLN A 418 6.77 -2.21 19.00
N LEU A 419 5.70 -2.00 19.76
CA LEU A 419 5.64 -0.97 20.81
C LEU A 419 6.78 -1.14 21.82
N ALA A 420 7.02 -2.38 22.28
CA ALA A 420 8.10 -2.66 23.21
C ALA A 420 9.49 -2.38 22.64
N LEU A 421 9.68 -2.54 21.33
CA LEU A 421 10.94 -2.24 20.64
C LEU A 421 11.10 -0.73 20.37
N GLU A 422 10.02 0.00 20.16
CA GLU A 422 10.02 1.46 20.00
C GLU A 422 10.29 2.17 21.34
N GLY A 423 9.68 1.69 22.43
CA GLY A 423 9.82 2.25 23.78
C GLY A 423 11.07 1.82 24.57
N VAL A 424 12.07 1.21 23.91
CA VAL A 424 13.28 0.72 24.60
C VAL A 424 14.09 1.88 25.19
N ALA A 425 14.37 1.81 26.50
CA ALA A 425 15.22 2.78 27.17
C ALA A 425 16.63 2.85 26.54
N PRO A 426 17.31 4.02 26.53
CA PRO A 426 18.64 4.15 25.93
C PRO A 426 19.69 3.13 26.43
N ALA A 427 19.61 2.74 27.70
CA ALA A 427 20.51 1.74 28.30
C ALA A 427 20.34 0.32 27.72
N ASP A 428 19.20 0.01 27.11
CA ASP A 428 18.86 -1.33 26.60
C ASP A 428 18.96 -1.44 25.06
N ILE A 429 19.40 -0.39 24.36
CA ILE A 429 19.53 -0.39 22.88
C ILE A 429 20.43 -1.54 22.38
N ALA A 430 21.52 -1.85 23.09
CA ALA A 430 22.39 -2.96 22.72
C ALA A 430 21.67 -4.32 22.78
N LYS A 431 20.79 -4.53 23.77
CA LYS A 431 19.99 -5.76 23.91
C LYS A 431 18.93 -5.85 22.81
N LYS A 432 18.25 -4.74 22.50
CA LYS A 432 17.33 -4.65 21.35
C LYS A 432 18.02 -5.07 20.05
N ASN A 433 19.20 -4.51 19.77
CA ASN A 433 19.94 -4.83 18.56
C ASN A 433 20.41 -6.28 18.53
N ALA A 434 20.84 -6.83 19.67
CA ALA A 434 21.19 -8.25 19.77
C ALA A 434 19.97 -9.15 19.51
N PHE A 435 18.81 -8.83 20.08
CA PHE A 435 17.55 -9.55 19.83
C PHE A 435 17.17 -9.54 18.35
N LEU A 436 17.13 -8.36 17.72
CA LEU A 436 16.82 -8.23 16.29
C LEU A 436 17.85 -8.93 15.41
N THR A 437 19.12 -8.94 15.80
CA THR A 437 20.16 -9.69 15.08
C THR A 437 19.91 -11.19 15.15
N ARG A 438 19.56 -11.74 16.32
CA ARG A 438 19.22 -13.17 16.47
C ARG A 438 17.97 -13.57 15.69
N ILE A 439 16.98 -12.68 15.60
CA ILE A 439 15.82 -12.90 14.74
C ILE A 439 16.21 -12.85 13.25
N ARG A 440 17.04 -11.87 12.85
CA ARG A 440 17.53 -11.72 11.47
C ARG A 440 18.32 -12.93 10.99
N GLU A 441 19.10 -13.56 11.87
CA GLU A 441 19.86 -14.79 11.59
C GLU A 441 18.96 -15.96 11.17
N GLN A 442 17.67 -15.94 11.54
CA GLN A 442 16.70 -16.93 11.08
C GLN A 442 16.05 -16.51 9.77
N ASP A 443 15.45 -15.32 9.74
CA ASP A 443 14.83 -14.75 8.53
C ASP A 443 14.69 -13.23 8.69
N GLY A 444 15.08 -12.47 7.67
CA GLY A 444 14.92 -11.02 7.62
C GLY A 444 13.46 -10.57 7.67
N TYR A 445 12.52 -11.43 7.23
CA TYR A 445 11.08 -11.18 7.31
C TYR A 445 10.61 -10.87 8.72
N TYR A 446 11.07 -11.60 9.74
CA TYR A 446 10.61 -11.40 11.11
C TYR A 446 11.06 -10.05 11.67
N VAL A 447 12.27 -9.60 11.32
CA VAL A 447 12.71 -8.24 11.69
C VAL A 447 11.81 -7.21 11.05
N ARG A 448 11.52 -7.35 9.75
CA ARG A 448 10.60 -6.47 9.02
C ARG A 448 9.24 -6.40 9.71
N VAL A 449 8.65 -7.53 10.10
CA VAL A 449 7.38 -7.55 10.84
C VAL A 449 7.48 -6.78 12.16
N LEU A 450 8.62 -6.83 12.85
CA LEU A 450 8.82 -6.16 14.15
C LEU A 450 9.25 -4.70 14.06
N THR A 451 9.64 -4.20 12.88
CA THR A 451 10.19 -2.84 12.73
C THR A 451 9.51 -2.00 11.66
N GLU A 452 8.72 -2.60 10.77
CA GLU A 452 8.07 -1.93 9.66
C GLU A 452 6.55 -2.16 9.69
N PRO A 453 5.76 -1.22 9.13
CA PRO A 453 4.34 -1.45 8.92
C PRO A 453 4.12 -2.58 7.91
N THR A 454 3.20 -3.48 8.23
CA THR A 454 2.84 -4.64 7.41
C THR A 454 1.38 -4.61 6.97
N GLN A 455 1.04 -5.47 6.02
CA GLN A 455 -0.32 -5.61 5.48
C GLN A 455 -0.88 -7.01 5.78
N ARG A 456 -2.12 -7.09 6.24
CA ARG A 456 -2.79 -8.35 6.50
C ARG A 456 -3.14 -9.09 5.21
N ALA A 457 -2.90 -10.40 5.17
CA ALA A 457 -3.31 -11.30 4.11
C ALA A 457 -4.20 -12.43 4.66
N LEU A 458 -5.33 -12.66 4.00
CA LEU A 458 -6.27 -13.75 4.24
C LEU A 458 -6.17 -14.71 3.07
N VAL A 459 -5.65 -15.91 3.30
CA VAL A 459 -5.34 -16.87 2.23
C VAL A 459 -6.36 -17.98 2.21
N ASP A 460 -6.99 -18.21 1.06
CA ASP A 460 -7.74 -19.43 0.80
C ASP A 460 -6.79 -20.59 0.53
N ALA A 461 -6.41 -21.31 1.60
CA ALA A 461 -5.44 -22.38 1.51
C ALA A 461 -5.95 -23.56 0.66
N SER A 462 -7.26 -23.76 0.55
CA SER A 462 -7.82 -24.86 -0.25
C SER A 462 -7.71 -24.57 -1.74
N ASN A 463 -8.00 -23.33 -2.15
CA ASN A 463 -7.79 -22.87 -3.51
C ASN A 463 -6.31 -22.94 -3.93
N VAL A 464 -5.41 -22.50 -3.04
CA VAL A 464 -3.96 -22.50 -3.30
C VAL A 464 -3.40 -23.91 -3.45
N VAL A 465 -3.71 -24.81 -2.52
CA VAL A 465 -3.24 -26.21 -2.59
C VAL A 465 -3.81 -26.93 -3.81
N ARG A 466 -5.05 -26.62 -4.23
CA ARG A 466 -5.71 -27.25 -5.39
C ARG A 466 -5.43 -26.59 -6.73
N SER A 467 -4.67 -25.50 -6.76
CA SER A 467 -4.32 -24.77 -8.00
C SER A 467 -3.55 -25.64 -9.01
N THR A 468 -2.75 -26.57 -8.51
CA THR A 468 -2.22 -27.71 -9.29
C THR A 468 -2.66 -29.01 -8.64
N LYS A 469 -2.75 -30.07 -9.45
CA LYS A 469 -3.04 -31.41 -8.96
C LYS A 469 -1.89 -32.33 -9.31
N THR A 470 -1.52 -33.17 -8.34
CA THR A 470 -0.63 -34.31 -8.59
C THR A 470 -1.27 -35.29 -9.58
N ARG A 471 -0.48 -36.24 -10.07
CA ARG A 471 -0.97 -37.36 -10.91
C ARG A 471 -2.12 -38.16 -10.28
N TYR A 472 -2.31 -38.05 -8.96
CA TYR A 472 -3.35 -38.73 -8.19
C TYR A 472 -4.55 -37.85 -7.86
N GLY A 473 -4.62 -36.64 -8.42
CA GLY A 473 -5.72 -35.69 -8.17
C GLY A 473 -5.66 -34.98 -6.81
N LYS A 474 -4.66 -35.26 -5.97
CA LYS A 474 -4.41 -34.53 -4.71
C LYS A 474 -3.83 -33.15 -4.98
N GLY A 475 -4.20 -32.16 -4.17
CA GLY A 475 -3.56 -30.86 -4.20
C GLY A 475 -2.14 -30.91 -3.61
N GLU A 476 -1.32 -29.92 -3.98
CA GLU A 476 0.11 -29.89 -3.66
C GLU A 476 0.41 -28.89 -2.53
N LEU A 477 0.85 -29.39 -1.37
CA LEU A 477 1.18 -28.56 -0.20
C LEU A 477 2.26 -27.52 -0.50
N ARG A 478 3.21 -27.87 -1.38
CA ARG A 478 4.30 -26.97 -1.80
C ARG A 478 3.80 -25.63 -2.33
N ASN A 479 2.61 -25.58 -2.96
CA ASN A 479 2.06 -24.32 -3.47
C ASN A 479 1.71 -23.37 -2.32
N LEU A 480 1.15 -23.90 -1.22
CA LEU A 480 0.81 -23.10 -0.05
C LEU A 480 2.07 -22.57 0.65
N LEU A 481 3.11 -23.41 0.77
CA LEU A 481 4.40 -23.01 1.33
C LEU A 481 5.09 -21.93 0.47
N ASN A 482 5.06 -22.09 -0.85
CA ASN A 482 5.65 -21.12 -1.78
C ASN A 482 4.86 -19.80 -1.78
N LEU A 483 3.53 -19.86 -1.72
CA LEU A 483 2.71 -18.66 -1.56
C LEU A 483 3.02 -17.94 -0.25
N LYS A 484 3.14 -18.67 0.88
CA LYS A 484 3.52 -18.09 2.17
C LYS A 484 4.87 -17.38 2.07
N THR A 485 5.87 -18.00 1.46
CA THR A 485 7.19 -17.38 1.22
C THR A 485 7.08 -16.12 0.36
N GLU A 486 6.27 -16.16 -0.69
CA GLU A 486 6.07 -15.00 -1.57
C GLU A 486 5.37 -13.84 -0.85
N LEU A 487 4.33 -14.12 -0.08
CA LEU A 487 3.65 -13.12 0.75
C LEU A 487 4.59 -12.51 1.81
N ARG A 488 5.47 -13.32 2.40
CA ARG A 488 6.54 -12.82 3.29
C ARG A 488 7.50 -11.88 2.58
N ARG A 489 7.93 -12.24 1.37
CA ARG A 489 8.80 -11.39 0.53
C ARG A 489 8.14 -10.04 0.23
N LEU A 490 6.84 -10.05 -0.06
CA LEU A 490 6.05 -8.85 -0.29
C LEU A 490 5.81 -8.01 0.99
N GLY A 491 5.94 -8.62 2.17
CA GLY A 491 5.82 -7.94 3.47
C GLY A 491 4.44 -8.03 4.10
N PHE A 492 3.67 -9.04 3.73
CA PHE A 492 2.39 -9.30 4.36
C PHE A 492 2.58 -9.89 5.77
N PHE A 493 1.86 -9.33 6.74
CA PHE A 493 1.66 -9.87 8.08
C PHE A 493 0.40 -9.22 8.71
N PRO A 494 -0.44 -9.98 9.44
CA PRO A 494 -0.41 -11.43 9.57
C PRO A 494 -0.81 -12.12 8.25
N ILE A 495 -0.37 -13.35 8.06
CA ILE A 495 -0.77 -14.23 6.95
C ILE A 495 -1.67 -15.31 7.56
N GLU A 496 -2.98 -15.14 7.47
CA GLU A 496 -3.96 -16.09 7.99
C GLU A 496 -4.40 -17.04 6.88
N MET A 497 -4.07 -18.32 7.01
CA MET A 497 -4.43 -19.36 6.05
C MET A 497 -5.67 -20.11 6.54
N VAL A 498 -6.76 -20.05 5.79
CA VAL A 498 -8.02 -20.75 6.11
C VAL A 498 -8.23 -21.87 5.09
N ALA A 499 -8.56 -23.07 5.57
CA ALA A 499 -8.76 -24.25 4.73
C ALA A 499 -10.08 -24.96 5.04
N ASP A 500 -10.69 -25.56 4.01
CA ASP A 500 -11.82 -26.46 4.14
C ASP A 500 -11.45 -27.69 4.96
N ALA A 501 -12.41 -28.22 5.71
CA ALA A 501 -12.26 -29.48 6.44
C ALA A 501 -11.80 -30.64 5.54
N SER A 502 -12.25 -30.66 4.28
CA SER A 502 -11.92 -31.70 3.31
C SER A 502 -10.45 -31.73 2.87
N LEU A 503 -9.70 -30.62 3.06
CA LEU A 503 -8.33 -30.53 2.56
C LEU A 503 -7.38 -31.53 3.24
N ARG A 504 -7.63 -31.88 4.50
CA ARG A 504 -6.85 -32.87 5.29
C ARG A 504 -6.71 -34.22 4.58
N HIS A 505 -7.69 -34.61 3.77
CA HIS A 505 -7.69 -35.89 3.06
C HIS A 505 -7.21 -35.77 1.60
N ASN A 506 -7.13 -34.53 1.08
CA ASN A 506 -6.94 -34.22 -0.33
C ASN A 506 -5.64 -33.46 -0.62
N VAL A 507 -4.65 -33.57 0.26
CA VAL A 507 -3.29 -33.02 0.10
C VAL A 507 -2.27 -34.14 -0.07
N ASP A 508 -1.22 -33.89 -0.84
CA ASP A 508 -0.13 -34.83 -1.12
C ASP A 508 0.70 -35.20 0.13
N ASP A 509 1.12 -34.20 0.90
CA ASP A 509 1.83 -34.37 2.18
C ASP A 509 0.93 -34.07 3.39
N ILE A 510 0.18 -35.09 3.81
CA ILE A 510 -0.79 -35.00 4.91
C ILE A 510 -0.10 -34.73 6.25
N ASN A 511 1.11 -35.28 6.46
CA ASN A 511 1.81 -35.14 7.73
C ASN A 511 2.28 -33.71 7.94
N ALA A 512 2.98 -33.15 6.95
CA ALA A 512 3.43 -31.75 7.01
C ALA A 512 2.24 -30.77 7.13
N TYR A 513 1.14 -31.03 6.41
CA TYR A 513 -0.07 -30.24 6.53
C TYR A 513 -0.69 -30.30 7.94
N ASN A 514 -0.82 -31.50 8.52
CA ASN A 514 -1.33 -31.66 9.89
C ASN A 514 -0.44 -30.99 10.93
N GLU A 515 0.88 -30.98 10.72
CA GLU A 515 1.78 -30.22 11.59
C GLU A 515 1.53 -28.71 11.51
N MET A 516 1.32 -28.14 10.31
CA MET A 516 0.95 -26.73 10.16
C MET A 516 -0.36 -26.40 10.89
N VAL A 517 -1.35 -27.30 10.82
CA VAL A 517 -2.62 -27.17 11.54
C VAL A 517 -2.40 -27.23 13.06
N ASN A 518 -1.62 -28.21 13.54
CA ASN A 518 -1.31 -28.35 14.97
C ASN A 518 -0.53 -27.16 15.54
N ARG A 519 0.32 -26.53 14.71
CA ARG A 519 1.02 -25.30 15.08
C ARG A 519 0.13 -24.05 15.03
N GLY A 520 -1.06 -24.14 14.46
CA GLY A 520 -1.99 -23.01 14.28
C GLY A 520 -1.62 -22.10 13.11
N GLU A 521 -0.78 -22.55 12.17
CA GLU A 521 -0.45 -21.79 10.96
C GLU A 521 -1.61 -21.83 9.94
N VAL A 522 -2.36 -22.93 9.90
CA VAL A 522 -3.53 -23.12 9.05
C VAL A 522 -4.75 -23.39 9.92
N GLU A 523 -5.76 -22.53 9.78
CA GLU A 523 -7.06 -22.69 10.40
C GLU A 523 -7.94 -23.59 9.52
N VAL A 524 -8.23 -24.80 9.98
CA VAL A 524 -9.16 -25.71 9.30
C VAL A 524 -10.56 -25.46 9.83
N VAL A 525 -11.48 -25.10 8.94
CA VAL A 525 -12.88 -24.85 9.30
C VAL A 525 -13.58 -26.14 9.77
N THR A 526 -14.64 -25.98 10.55
CA THR A 526 -15.44 -27.10 11.04
C THR A 526 -16.18 -27.76 9.87
N PRO A 527 -16.34 -29.10 9.84
CA PRO A 527 -17.17 -29.76 8.83
C PRO A 527 -18.57 -29.13 8.73
N GLY A 528 -19.00 -28.81 7.51
CA GLY A 528 -20.28 -28.13 7.25
C GLY A 528 -20.17 -26.60 7.15
N THR A 529 -19.02 -26.01 7.44
CA THR A 529 -18.73 -24.59 7.17
C THR A 529 -17.79 -24.49 5.96
N GLU A 530 -18.09 -23.59 5.02
CA GLU A 530 -17.19 -23.30 3.88
C GLU A 530 -16.05 -22.35 4.31
N ALA A 531 -14.83 -22.56 3.82
CA ALA A 531 -13.71 -21.65 4.10
C ALA A 531 -14.00 -20.21 3.67
N ASP A 532 -14.75 -20.04 2.57
CA ASP A 532 -15.19 -18.75 2.04
C ASP A 532 -15.97 -17.92 3.07
N GLU A 533 -16.87 -18.55 3.84
CA GLU A 533 -17.64 -17.88 4.89
C GLU A 533 -16.75 -17.33 6.01
N VAL A 534 -15.72 -18.10 6.39
CA VAL A 534 -14.77 -17.70 7.43
C VAL A 534 -13.85 -16.59 6.93
N LEU A 535 -13.39 -16.66 5.68
CA LEU A 535 -12.60 -15.61 5.04
C LEU A 535 -13.37 -14.30 4.96
N VAL A 536 -14.63 -14.31 4.49
CA VAL A 536 -15.50 -13.12 4.43
C VAL A 536 -15.70 -12.51 5.82
N ARG A 537 -15.92 -13.34 6.83
CA ARG A 537 -16.10 -12.89 8.23
C ARG A 537 -14.83 -12.23 8.78
N LYS A 538 -13.68 -12.87 8.60
CA LYS A 538 -12.37 -12.35 9.01
C LYS A 538 -12.01 -11.06 8.28
N PHE A 539 -12.37 -10.96 7.00
CA PHE A 539 -12.20 -9.74 6.22
C PHE A 539 -13.05 -8.60 6.79
N ARG A 540 -14.33 -8.84 7.07
CA ARG A 540 -15.22 -7.81 7.68
C ARG A 540 -14.71 -7.32 9.03
N SER A 541 -14.13 -8.20 9.85
CA SER A 541 -13.69 -7.84 11.20
C SER A 541 -12.36 -7.07 11.24
N GLY A 542 -11.46 -7.27 10.26
CA GLY A 542 -10.10 -6.72 10.34
C GLY A 542 -9.49 -6.24 9.02
N GLY A 543 -10.24 -6.27 7.91
CA GLY A 543 -9.75 -5.93 6.58
C GLY A 543 -8.60 -6.83 6.10
N GLY A 544 -7.80 -6.32 5.16
CA GLY A 544 -6.66 -7.04 4.56
C GLY A 544 -6.92 -7.45 3.12
N TYR A 545 -5.93 -8.07 2.49
CA TYR A 545 -6.06 -8.61 1.14
C TYR A 545 -6.50 -10.07 1.19
N VAL A 546 -7.43 -10.46 0.33
CA VAL A 546 -7.84 -11.87 0.20
C VAL A 546 -7.07 -12.50 -0.95
N ILE A 547 -6.31 -13.56 -0.67
CA ILE A 547 -5.48 -14.25 -1.66
C ILE A 547 -6.24 -15.50 -2.12
N THR A 548 -6.82 -15.44 -3.31
CA THR A 548 -7.57 -16.53 -3.93
C THR A 548 -7.68 -16.31 -5.44
N ASN A 549 -7.73 -17.40 -6.21
CA ASN A 549 -8.09 -17.34 -7.63
C ASN A 549 -9.61 -17.49 -7.86
N ASP A 550 -10.39 -17.78 -6.81
CA ASP A 550 -11.85 -17.78 -6.91
C ASP A 550 -12.41 -16.36 -6.82
N THR A 551 -12.65 -15.75 -7.98
CA THR A 551 -13.24 -14.41 -8.09
C THR A 551 -14.63 -14.27 -7.44
N LYS A 552 -15.32 -15.39 -7.15
CA LYS A 552 -16.69 -15.41 -6.64
C LYS A 552 -16.81 -15.98 -5.23
N PHE A 553 -15.70 -16.19 -4.51
CA PHE A 553 -15.71 -16.77 -3.16
C PHE A 553 -16.70 -16.06 -2.20
N HIS A 554 -16.83 -14.73 -2.30
CA HIS A 554 -17.69 -13.94 -1.42
C HIS A 554 -19.18 -13.92 -1.85
N PHE A 555 -19.53 -14.34 -3.08
CA PHE A 555 -20.87 -14.15 -3.64
C PHE A 555 -21.94 -14.90 -2.86
N LYS A 556 -21.66 -16.10 -2.36
CA LYS A 556 -22.64 -16.89 -1.60
C LYS A 556 -22.99 -16.26 -0.26
N VAL A 557 -22.02 -15.58 0.36
CA VAL A 557 -22.09 -15.12 1.75
C VAL A 557 -22.50 -13.66 1.82
N SER A 558 -21.99 -12.85 0.90
CA SER A 558 -22.19 -11.41 0.87
C SER A 558 -21.96 -10.84 -0.54
N PRO A 559 -22.96 -10.92 -1.44
CA PRO A 559 -22.85 -10.43 -2.81
C PRO A 559 -22.41 -8.96 -2.94
N ALA A 560 -22.75 -8.11 -1.97
CA ALA A 560 -22.43 -6.68 -1.99
C ALA A 560 -20.98 -6.37 -1.52
N LEU A 561 -20.27 -7.36 -0.97
CA LEU A 561 -18.92 -7.14 -0.44
C LEU A 561 -17.90 -7.37 -1.56
N ALA A 562 -17.10 -6.36 -1.90
CA ALA A 562 -15.99 -6.48 -2.84
C ALA A 562 -14.64 -6.36 -2.09
N PRO A 563 -14.16 -7.44 -1.45
CA PRO A 563 -12.87 -7.39 -0.77
C PRO A 563 -11.73 -7.19 -1.79
N PRO A 564 -10.66 -6.44 -1.47
CA PRO A 564 -9.48 -6.36 -2.31
C PRO A 564 -8.84 -7.74 -2.38
N SER A 565 -8.99 -8.39 -3.52
CA SER A 565 -8.47 -9.73 -3.77
C SER A 565 -7.20 -9.67 -4.60
N LEU A 566 -6.21 -10.49 -4.26
CA LEU A 566 -5.03 -10.70 -5.08
C LEU A 566 -5.08 -12.12 -5.64
N SER A 567 -4.88 -12.23 -6.95
CA SER A 567 -4.76 -13.53 -7.62
C SER A 567 -3.32 -14.02 -7.58
N PHE A 568 -3.10 -15.30 -7.88
CA PHE A 568 -1.76 -15.88 -7.92
C PHE A 568 -1.63 -16.88 -9.08
N ARG A 569 -0.41 -17.01 -9.58
CA ARG A 569 -0.07 -17.99 -10.62
C ARG A 569 0.94 -19.00 -10.08
N VAL A 570 0.76 -20.25 -10.49
CA VAL A 570 1.71 -21.34 -10.24
C VAL A 570 2.36 -21.72 -11.56
N SER A 571 3.67 -21.51 -11.68
CA SER A 571 4.43 -21.83 -12.89
C SER A 571 5.72 -22.57 -12.51
N ALA A 572 5.89 -23.79 -13.02
CA ALA A 572 7.06 -24.63 -12.72
C ALA A 572 7.31 -24.83 -11.21
N GLY A 573 6.24 -24.89 -10.41
CA GLY A 573 6.32 -25.01 -8.95
C GLY A 573 6.61 -23.71 -8.21
N LEU A 574 6.90 -22.60 -8.90
CA LEU A 574 6.99 -21.27 -8.30
C LEU A 574 5.60 -20.65 -8.20
N VAL A 575 5.29 -20.01 -7.07
CA VAL A 575 4.05 -19.26 -6.88
C VAL A 575 4.37 -17.77 -6.89
N THR A 576 3.65 -17.00 -7.71
CA THR A 576 3.76 -15.55 -7.81
C THR A 576 2.40 -14.92 -7.57
N VAL A 577 2.31 -13.93 -6.70
CA VAL A 577 1.09 -13.14 -6.49
C VAL A 577 1.03 -12.07 -7.56
N ASP A 578 -0.08 -12.00 -8.29
CA ASP A 578 -0.29 -10.99 -9.32
C ASP A 578 -0.65 -9.65 -8.63
N ASP A 579 -0.29 -8.52 -9.25
CA ASP A 579 -0.45 -7.13 -8.78
C ASP A 579 0.67 -6.51 -7.90
N PHE A 580 1.86 -7.13 -7.87
CA PHE A 580 3.08 -6.52 -7.29
C PHE A 580 4.30 -6.52 -8.23
#